data_AF-A0A1I6PM90-F1
#
_entry.id   AF-A0A1I6PM90-F1
#
_cell.length_a   1.000
_cell.length_b   1.000
_cell.length_c   1.000
_cell.angle_alpha   90.00
_cell.angle_beta   90.00
_cell.angle_gamma   90.00
#
_symmetry.space_group_name_H-M   'P 1'
#
loop_
_entity.id
_entity.type
_entity.pdbx_description
1 polymer ?
#
loop_
_entity_poly.entity_id
_entity_poly.type
_entity_poly.pdbx_seq_one_letter_code
_entity_poly.pdbx_strand_id
1 'polypeptide(L)'
;MTSPAVPEVLRTQFFTVSSGLDADELFQLMRDFEASREGHASGLCWEITADPDDWGADCLVVGVRGDVGALEWYGATSCVPASDLNADGVEYYTFDGHVRAVHPGAEVDVETVRRALREFLTTGEQPTSVAWREFDPYQL
;
A
#
# COMPACT_ATOMS: atom_id res chain seq x y z
N MET A 1 -16.11 14.87 17.42
CA MET A 1 -16.14 14.21 16.10
C MET A 1 -15.66 12.80 16.32
N THR A 2 -16.47 11.82 15.93
CA THR A 2 -16.15 10.40 16.04
C THR A 2 -15.38 10.01 14.77
N SER A 3 -14.18 9.44 14.90
CA SER A 3 -13.47 8.87 13.76
C SER A 3 -14.35 7.83 13.06
N PRO A 4 -14.34 7.77 11.72
CA PRO A 4 -15.09 6.77 10.98
C PRO A 4 -14.71 5.36 11.42
N ALA A 5 -15.69 4.46 11.52
CA ALA A 5 -15.42 3.08 11.87
C ALA A 5 -14.66 2.39 10.72
N VAL A 6 -13.49 1.83 11.02
CA VAL A 6 -12.70 1.05 10.06
C VAL A 6 -13.52 -0.18 9.63
N PRO A 7 -13.73 -0.42 8.33
CA PRO A 7 -14.32 -1.67 7.83
C PRO A 7 -13.55 -2.88 8.35
N GLU A 8 -14.25 -3.96 8.71
CA GLU A 8 -13.63 -5.14 9.35
C GLU A 8 -12.44 -5.68 8.56
N VAL A 9 -12.57 -5.77 7.23
CA VAL A 9 -11.49 -6.25 6.37
C VAL A 9 -10.26 -5.32 6.37
N LEU A 10 -10.46 -4.01 6.54
CA LEU A 10 -9.37 -3.04 6.61
C LEU A 10 -8.69 -2.98 7.98
N ARG A 11 -9.18 -3.74 8.98
CA ARG A 11 -8.56 -3.88 10.30
C ARG A 11 -7.48 -4.94 10.34
N THR A 12 -7.22 -5.61 9.22
CA THR A 12 -6.12 -6.55 9.13
C THR A 12 -4.90 -5.82 8.60
N GLN A 13 -3.78 -5.98 9.30
CA GLN A 13 -2.52 -5.42 8.86
C GLN A 13 -2.01 -6.12 7.59
N PHE A 14 -2.31 -7.41 7.46
CA PHE A 14 -1.93 -8.29 6.36
C PHE A 14 -3.15 -8.82 5.62
N PHE A 15 -3.24 -8.51 4.33
CA PHE A 15 -4.18 -9.18 3.43
C PHE A 15 -3.48 -10.33 2.74
N THR A 16 -4.22 -11.42 2.51
CA THR A 16 -3.73 -12.53 1.70
C THR A 16 -4.24 -12.39 0.27
N VAL A 17 -3.42 -12.86 -0.67
CA VAL A 17 -3.80 -13.04 -2.08
C VAL A 17 -5.07 -13.90 -2.23
N SER A 18 -5.37 -14.75 -1.24
CA SER A 18 -6.55 -15.62 -1.18
C SER A 18 -7.80 -15.02 -0.52
N SER A 19 -7.79 -13.75 -0.10
CA SER A 19 -8.82 -13.16 0.78
C SER A 19 -10.26 -13.11 0.21
N GLY A 20 -10.50 -13.61 -1.00
CA GLY A 20 -11.84 -13.76 -1.59
C GLY A 20 -12.53 -12.46 -1.97
N LEU A 21 -11.95 -11.32 -1.59
CA LEU A 21 -12.32 -9.99 -2.05
C LEU A 21 -11.76 -9.74 -3.44
N ASP A 22 -12.57 -9.12 -4.28
CA ASP A 22 -12.09 -8.60 -5.55
C ASP A 22 -11.11 -7.43 -5.28
N ALA A 23 -10.05 -7.35 -6.09
CA ALA A 23 -9.01 -6.34 -5.91
C ALA A 23 -9.56 -4.90 -6.03
N ASP A 24 -10.54 -4.68 -6.91
CA ASP A 24 -11.16 -3.36 -7.08
C ASP A 24 -12.10 -3.04 -5.92
N GLU A 25 -12.78 -4.04 -5.35
CA GLU A 25 -13.57 -3.87 -4.13
C GLU A 25 -12.68 -3.48 -2.95
N LEU A 26 -11.56 -4.18 -2.74
CA LEU A 26 -10.61 -3.84 -1.69
C LEU A 26 -10.04 -2.43 -1.89
N PHE A 27 -9.61 -2.10 -3.11
CA PHE A 27 -9.08 -0.78 -3.43
C PHE A 27 -10.11 0.32 -3.17
N GLN A 28 -11.38 0.11 -3.56
CA GLN A 28 -12.44 1.07 -3.31
C GLN A 28 -12.71 1.25 -1.81
N LEU A 29 -12.68 0.17 -1.02
CA LEU A 29 -12.80 0.26 0.44
C LEU A 29 -11.66 1.08 1.05
N MET A 30 -10.41 0.86 0.61
CA MET A 30 -9.24 1.65 1.06
C MET A 30 -9.45 3.14 0.76
N ARG A 31 -9.97 3.44 -0.44
CA ARG A 31 -10.23 4.82 -0.89
C ARG A 31 -11.33 5.49 -0.09
N ASP A 32 -12.45 4.81 0.10
CA ASP A 32 -13.59 5.32 0.86
C ASP A 32 -13.20 5.57 2.32
N PHE A 33 -12.39 4.67 2.91
CA PHE A 33 -11.92 4.84 4.27
C PHE A 33 -10.93 6.01 4.40
N GLU A 34 -9.99 6.19 3.46
CA GLU A 34 -9.14 7.38 3.43
C GLU A 34 -9.96 8.67 3.28
N ALA A 35 -10.91 8.71 2.35
CA ALA A 35 -11.74 9.87 2.11
C ALA A 35 -12.64 10.23 3.32
N SER A 36 -12.98 9.25 4.15
CA SER A 36 -13.76 9.46 5.37
C SER A 36 -12.96 10.13 6.51
N ARG A 37 -11.63 10.20 6.41
CA ARG A 37 -10.77 10.82 7.42
C ARG A 37 -10.68 12.33 7.20
N GLU A 38 -11.60 13.06 7.83
CA GLU A 38 -11.56 14.53 7.81
C GLU A 38 -10.25 15.07 8.43
N GLY A 39 -9.59 16.02 7.76
CA GLY A 39 -8.49 16.81 8.32
C GLY A 39 -7.12 16.13 8.39
N HIS A 40 -6.95 14.96 7.79
CA HIS A 40 -5.65 14.28 7.70
C HIS A 40 -5.01 14.48 6.32
N ALA A 41 -3.90 15.22 6.27
CA ALA A 41 -3.14 15.41 5.03
C ALA A 41 -2.29 14.19 4.63
N SER A 42 -2.11 13.24 5.55
CA SER A 42 -1.31 12.03 5.36
C SER A 42 -2.18 10.87 4.86
N GLY A 43 -1.60 10.02 4.02
CA GLY A 43 -2.31 8.89 3.42
C GLY A 43 -2.56 7.75 4.39
N LEU A 44 -3.25 6.73 3.90
CA LEU A 44 -3.37 5.43 4.58
C LEU A 44 -2.60 4.36 3.83
N CYS A 45 -1.97 3.43 4.55
CA CYS A 45 -1.26 2.31 3.96
C CYS A 45 -1.58 0.98 4.66
N TRP A 46 -1.42 -0.09 3.89
CA TRP A 46 -1.60 -1.47 4.32
C TRP A 46 -0.49 -2.35 3.75
N GLU A 47 -0.20 -3.44 4.46
CA GLU A 47 0.71 -4.48 4.01
C GLU A 47 -0.11 -5.65 3.48
N ILE A 48 0.28 -6.18 2.32
CA ILE A 48 -0.44 -7.26 1.66
C ILE A 48 0.60 -8.32 1.35
N THR A 49 0.42 -9.51 1.93
CA THR A 49 1.39 -10.60 1.86
C THR A 49 0.85 -11.72 0.98
N ALA A 50 1.77 -12.43 0.31
CA ALA A 50 1.45 -13.67 -0.38
C ALA A 50 0.99 -14.76 0.61
N ASP A 51 1.56 -14.78 1.83
CA ASP A 51 1.25 -15.73 2.89
C ASP A 51 1.42 -15.07 4.28
N PRO A 52 0.36 -14.97 5.10
CA PRO A 52 0.43 -14.34 6.43
C PRO A 52 1.07 -15.23 7.49
N ASP A 53 1.18 -16.53 7.24
CA ASP A 53 1.80 -17.49 8.16
C ASP A 53 3.31 -17.63 7.91
N ASP A 54 3.82 -17.07 6.80
CA ASP A 54 5.24 -17.02 6.46
C ASP A 54 5.80 -15.60 6.58
N TRP A 55 6.68 -15.41 7.57
CA TRP A 55 7.37 -14.13 7.82
C TRP A 55 8.36 -13.74 6.72
N GLY A 56 8.75 -14.68 5.85
CA GLY A 56 9.60 -14.44 4.69
C GLY A 56 8.82 -14.24 3.39
N ALA A 57 7.49 -14.24 3.44
CA ALA A 57 6.66 -14.08 2.26
C ALA A 57 6.83 -12.69 1.64
N ASP A 58 6.74 -12.67 0.31
CA ASP A 58 6.73 -11.43 -0.46
C ASP A 58 5.53 -10.56 -0.06
N CYS A 59 5.79 -9.26 0.07
CA CYS A 59 4.82 -8.27 0.56
C CYS A 59 4.80 -7.04 -0.35
N LEU A 60 3.57 -6.59 -0.64
CA LEU A 60 3.30 -5.31 -1.28
C LEU A 60 2.68 -4.35 -0.26
N VAL A 61 3.31 -3.20 -0.09
CA VAL A 61 2.75 -2.08 0.65
C VAL A 61 1.94 -1.24 -0.31
N VAL A 62 0.72 -0.93 0.10
CA VAL A 62 -0.24 -0.19 -0.72
C VAL A 62 -0.75 0.99 0.07
N GLY A 63 -0.43 2.18 -0.41
CA GLY A 63 -0.86 3.46 0.14
C GLY A 63 -1.86 4.18 -0.75
N VAL A 64 -2.80 4.91 -0.16
CA VAL A 64 -3.77 5.77 -0.85
C VAL A 64 -3.84 7.15 -0.19
N ARG A 65 -3.85 8.23 -1.00
CA ARG A 65 -3.92 9.63 -0.55
C ARG A 65 -4.43 10.55 -1.66
N GLY A 66 -5.72 10.93 -1.65
CA GLY A 66 -6.30 11.70 -2.77
C GLY A 66 -6.04 11.06 -4.16
N ASP A 67 -5.49 11.78 -5.12
CA ASP A 67 -5.19 11.23 -6.47
C ASP A 67 -3.82 10.55 -6.58
N VAL A 68 -3.05 10.51 -5.49
CA VAL A 68 -1.78 9.78 -5.38
C VAL A 68 -1.92 8.58 -4.44
N GLY A 69 -0.95 7.69 -4.50
CA GLY A 69 -0.78 6.64 -3.51
C GLY A 69 0.66 6.18 -3.49
N ALA A 70 0.96 5.18 -2.67
CA ALA A 70 2.32 4.69 -2.48
C ALA A 70 2.41 3.19 -2.75
N LEU A 71 3.54 2.75 -3.29
CA LEU A 71 3.87 1.34 -3.44
C LEU A 71 5.29 1.08 -2.93
N GLU A 72 5.45 0.02 -2.14
CA GLU A 72 6.75 -0.55 -1.80
C GLU A 72 6.65 -2.07 -1.95
N TRP A 73 7.65 -2.67 -2.56
CA TRP A 73 7.78 -4.11 -2.72
C TRP A 73 8.86 -4.63 -1.79
N TYR A 74 8.54 -5.69 -1.06
CA TYR A 74 9.47 -6.41 -0.21
C TYR A 74 9.43 -7.89 -0.58
N GLY A 75 10.44 -8.33 -1.33
CA GLY A 75 10.67 -9.76 -1.59
C GLY A 75 12.16 -10.07 -1.52
N ALA A 76 12.67 -10.80 -2.50
CA ALA A 76 14.12 -11.07 -2.61
C ALA A 76 14.98 -9.79 -2.61
N THR A 77 14.46 -8.71 -3.19
CA THR A 77 14.99 -7.35 -3.07
C THR A 77 13.87 -6.39 -2.67
N SER A 78 14.23 -5.29 -2.01
CA SER A 78 13.30 -4.20 -1.68
C SER A 78 13.28 -3.21 -2.83
N CYS A 79 12.09 -2.90 -3.34
CA CYS A 79 11.92 -2.00 -4.48
C CYS A 79 10.85 -0.93 -4.23
N VAL A 80 11.05 0.24 -4.81
CA VAL A 80 10.02 1.29 -4.99
C VAL A 80 9.81 1.54 -6.47
N PRO A 81 8.66 2.13 -6.87
CA PRO A 81 8.51 2.64 -8.22
C PRO A 81 9.66 3.56 -8.65
N ALA A 82 9.97 3.53 -9.94
CA ALA A 82 10.83 4.50 -10.61
C ALA A 82 10.08 5.81 -10.89
N SER A 83 9.40 6.33 -9.86
CA SER A 83 8.59 7.55 -9.89
C SER A 83 9.31 8.74 -9.24
N ASP A 84 9.08 9.93 -9.74
CA ASP A 84 9.65 11.17 -9.17
C ASP A 84 8.60 12.00 -8.41
N LEU A 85 7.42 11.43 -8.09
CA LEU A 85 6.34 12.16 -7.43
C LEU A 85 6.67 12.57 -5.99
N ASN A 86 7.51 11.81 -5.28
CA ASN A 86 8.05 12.20 -3.99
C ASN A 86 9.58 12.09 -3.97
N ALA A 87 10.25 13.22 -3.72
CA ALA A 87 11.71 13.28 -3.60
C ALA A 87 12.21 12.88 -2.19
N ASP A 88 11.35 13.01 -1.18
CA ASP A 88 11.64 12.73 0.21
C ASP A 88 10.66 11.66 0.75
N GLY A 89 10.95 11.15 1.95
CA GLY A 89 10.03 10.28 2.66
C GLY A 89 8.71 10.98 3.00
N VAL A 90 7.58 10.28 2.80
CA VAL A 90 6.23 10.83 3.02
C VAL A 90 5.50 10.01 4.07
N GLU A 91 4.80 10.67 4.98
CA GLU A 91 4.03 9.97 6.02
C GLU A 91 2.71 9.40 5.48
N TYR A 92 2.56 8.10 5.70
CA TYR A 92 1.30 7.37 5.62
C TYR A 92 0.99 6.80 7.01
N TYR A 93 -0.28 6.55 7.27
CA TYR A 93 -0.71 5.90 8.51
C TYR A 93 -1.23 4.51 8.22
N THR A 94 -0.96 3.57 9.11
CA THR A 94 -1.70 2.30 9.15
C THR A 94 -3.11 2.55 9.68
N PHE A 95 -4.02 1.60 9.48
CA PHE A 95 -5.40 1.72 9.95
C PHE A 95 -5.52 1.85 11.49
N ASP A 96 -4.54 1.33 12.24
CA ASP A 96 -4.47 1.41 13.71
C ASP A 96 -3.74 2.68 14.21
N GLY A 97 -3.33 3.57 13.30
CA GLY A 97 -2.83 4.90 13.61
C GLY A 97 -1.32 5.00 13.79
N HIS A 98 -0.55 3.94 13.51
CA HIS A 98 0.91 4.05 13.46
C HIS A 98 1.34 4.82 12.21
N VAL A 99 2.34 5.68 12.38
CA VAL A 99 2.95 6.39 11.25
C VAL A 99 3.97 5.47 10.58
N ARG A 100 3.96 5.47 9.26
CA ARG A 100 4.95 4.84 8.39
C ARG A 100 5.44 5.90 7.41
N ALA A 101 6.73 6.17 7.40
CA ALA A 101 7.33 6.92 6.30
C ALA A 101 7.50 5.95 5.11
N VAL A 102 6.86 6.26 3.98
CA VAL A 102 7.17 5.59 2.71
C VAL A 102 8.42 6.23 2.09
N HIS A 103 9.24 5.44 1.42
CA HIS A 103 10.55 5.85 0.94
C HIS A 103 10.46 6.84 -0.25
N PRO A 104 11.53 7.62 -0.50
CA PRO A 104 11.65 8.42 -1.72
C PRO A 104 11.33 7.61 -2.99
N GLY A 105 10.49 8.16 -3.86
CA GLY A 105 10.04 7.50 -5.09
C GLY A 105 8.94 6.46 -4.94
N ALA A 106 8.42 6.23 -3.73
CA ALA A 106 7.31 5.31 -3.48
C ALA A 106 5.97 5.79 -4.06
N GLU A 107 5.77 7.11 -4.20
CA GLU A 107 4.49 7.66 -4.66
C GLU A 107 4.29 7.53 -6.16
N VAL A 108 3.09 7.11 -6.56
CA VAL A 108 2.63 6.95 -7.94
C VAL A 108 1.20 7.48 -8.07
N ASP A 109 0.73 7.67 -9.31
CA ASP A 109 -0.69 7.93 -9.56
C ASP A 109 -1.56 6.80 -8.98
N VAL A 110 -2.71 7.15 -8.41
CA VAL A 110 -3.55 6.18 -7.69
C VAL A 110 -4.07 5.04 -8.58
N GLU A 111 -4.19 5.26 -9.89
CA GLU A 111 -4.56 4.22 -10.85
C GLU A 111 -3.44 3.17 -11.02
N THR A 112 -2.17 3.57 -10.89
CA THR A 112 -1.03 2.65 -10.86
C THR A 112 -1.09 1.77 -9.62
N VAL A 113 -1.46 2.35 -8.46
CA VAL A 113 -1.68 1.59 -7.22
C VAL A 113 -2.75 0.52 -7.40
N ARG A 114 -3.91 0.89 -7.98
CA ARG A 114 -5.01 -0.04 -8.27
C ARG A 114 -4.56 -1.21 -9.14
N ARG A 115 -3.82 -0.95 -10.21
CA ARG A 115 -3.31 -1.99 -11.13
C ARG A 115 -2.30 -2.91 -10.44
N ALA A 116 -1.36 -2.34 -9.70
CA ALA A 116 -0.35 -3.09 -8.98
C ALA A 116 -0.98 -4.01 -7.91
N LEU A 117 -1.93 -3.48 -7.14
CA LEU A 117 -2.70 -4.24 -6.17
C LEU A 117 -3.42 -5.42 -6.82
N ARG A 118 -4.10 -5.19 -7.95
CA ARG A 118 -4.79 -6.25 -8.69
C ARG A 118 -3.84 -7.34 -9.16
N GLU A 119 -2.70 -6.96 -9.74
CA GLU A 119 -1.69 -7.93 -10.18
C GLU A 119 -1.17 -8.75 -9.01
N PHE A 120 -0.79 -8.10 -7.91
CA PHE A 120 -0.28 -8.79 -6.73
C PHE A 120 -1.31 -9.74 -6.12
N LEU A 121 -2.58 -9.33 -5.97
CA LEU A 121 -3.65 -10.21 -5.50
C LEU A 121 -3.98 -11.35 -6.48
N THR A 122 -3.50 -11.29 -7.72
CA THR A 122 -3.67 -12.37 -8.70
C THR A 122 -2.49 -13.33 -8.70
N THR A 123 -1.27 -12.82 -8.58
CA THR A 123 -0.04 -13.61 -8.79
C THR A 123 0.73 -13.90 -7.50
N GLY A 124 0.62 -13.03 -6.49
CA GLY A 124 1.51 -13.01 -5.32
C GLY A 124 2.93 -12.56 -5.63
N GLU A 125 3.19 -12.07 -6.84
CA GLU A 125 4.52 -11.69 -7.33
C GLU A 125 4.65 -10.17 -7.52
N GLN A 126 5.88 -9.67 -7.69
CA GLN A 126 6.14 -8.25 -7.94
C GLN A 126 5.33 -7.75 -9.15
N PRO A 127 4.45 -6.74 -9.00
CA PRO A 127 3.62 -6.25 -10.09
C PRO A 127 4.41 -5.78 -11.30
N THR A 128 4.05 -6.26 -12.49
CA THR A 128 4.74 -5.94 -13.75
C THR A 128 4.26 -4.64 -14.40
N SER A 129 3.09 -4.15 -13.99
CA SER A 129 2.55 -2.84 -14.40
C SER A 129 3.36 -1.64 -13.88
N VAL A 130 4.32 -1.88 -12.98
CA VAL A 130 5.14 -0.86 -12.35
C VAL A 130 6.61 -1.06 -12.78
N ALA A 131 7.25 0.03 -13.19
CA ALA A 131 8.70 0.03 -13.33
C ALA A 131 9.34 0.21 -11.94
N TRP A 132 10.10 -0.78 -11.49
CA TRP A 132 10.69 -0.79 -10.16
C TRP A 132 12.16 -0.37 -10.19
N ARG A 133 12.62 0.22 -9.08
CA ARG A 133 14.03 0.38 -8.74
C ARG A 133 14.28 -0.20 -7.36
N GLU A 134 15.44 -0.81 -7.17
CA GLU A 134 15.87 -1.26 -5.86
C GLU A 134 16.18 -0.07 -4.95
N PHE A 135 15.96 -0.25 -3.65
CA PHE A 135 16.35 0.69 -2.61
C PHE A 135 16.84 -0.06 -1.37
N ASP A 136 17.55 0.64 -0.48
CA ASP A 136 17.93 0.11 0.84
C ASP A 136 16.83 0.47 1.86
N PRO A 137 16.06 -0.50 2.38
CA PRO A 137 14.97 -0.22 3.31
C PRO A 137 15.42 0.24 4.70
N TYR A 138 16.73 0.26 4.95
CA TYR A 138 17.32 0.79 6.18
C TYR A 138 17.87 2.21 6.02
N GLN A 139 17.71 2.82 4.84
CA GLN A 139 18.11 4.21 4.56
C GLN A 139 16.92 5.02 4.04
N LEU A 140 16.55 6.07 4.80
CA LEU A 140 15.59 7.10 4.41
C LEU A 140 16.30 8.34 3.86
#